data_AF-A0A7S3JX76-F1
#
_entry.id   AF-A0A7S3JX76-F1
#
_cell.length_a   1.000
_cell.length_b   1.000
_cell.length_c   1.000
_cell.angle_alpha   90.00
_cell.angle_beta   90.00
_cell.angle_gamma   90.00
#
_symmetry.space_group_name_H-M   'P 1'
#
loop_
_entity.id
_entity.type
_entity.pdbx_description
1 polymer ?
#
loop_
_entity_poly.entity_id
_entity_poly.type
_entity_poly.pdbx_seq_one_letter_code
_entity_poly.pdbx_strand_id
1 'polypeptide(L)'
;MSLVAQQCYYDNFGVLRRGNDVRNREEELRLILEAELRETAMAKLFEKAPIDAFETDESLKKKRKEKKKEKKDEEEAMTFAEEWRVLHAGWLHHWLAFVHYNKQRNAPGPVRNEDLLYLDDEHNWRGKPKLIFAGKEAISEARGHYRYIRPSTWKIICQLYPGSGPEIEAVGPPFHMDTWIVDARFMKIIQVAQEANDTPIQQQNEETRPSALNDFTATNVGGNIHQLSPNQEEHQQQFV
;
A
#
# COMPACT_ATOMS: atom_id res chain seq x y z
N MET A 1 33.55 -17.68 -14.40
CA MET A 1 32.94 -16.42 -13.94
C MET A 1 31.46 -16.68 -13.73
N SER A 2 30.96 -16.57 -12.50
CA SER A 2 29.54 -16.80 -12.20
C SER A 2 28.73 -15.59 -12.68
N LEU A 3 27.76 -15.81 -13.57
CA LEU A 3 26.77 -14.81 -13.93
C LEU A 3 25.84 -14.63 -12.73
N VAL A 4 26.14 -13.64 -11.88
CA VAL A 4 25.21 -13.25 -10.81
C VAL A 4 23.98 -12.67 -11.48
N ALA A 5 22.87 -13.41 -11.45
CA ALA A 5 21.60 -12.94 -11.96
C ALA A 5 21.21 -11.66 -11.21
N GLN A 6 21.18 -10.52 -11.92
CA GLN A 6 20.73 -9.26 -11.35
C GLN A 6 19.25 -9.39 -10.99
N GLN A 7 18.90 -9.16 -9.73
CA GLN A 7 17.50 -9.12 -9.31
C GLN A 7 16.84 -7.83 -9.79
N CYS A 8 15.59 -7.94 -10.22
CA CYS A 8 14.74 -6.77 -10.44
C CYS A 8 14.13 -6.37 -9.10
N TYR A 9 14.25 -5.10 -8.72
CA TYR A 9 13.63 -4.54 -7.52
C TYR A 9 13.00 -3.19 -7.84
N TYR A 10 11.96 -2.80 -7.11
CA TYR A 10 11.44 -1.44 -7.19
C TYR A 10 12.33 -0.54 -6.33
N ASP A 11 12.89 0.51 -6.94
CA ASP A 11 13.62 1.52 -6.19
C ASP A 11 12.65 2.37 -5.35
N ASN A 12 13.18 3.35 -4.61
CA ASN A 12 12.36 4.25 -3.82
C ASN A 12 11.35 5.01 -4.69
N PHE A 13 11.55 5.18 -5.99
CA PHE A 13 10.60 5.90 -6.85
C PHE A 13 9.53 4.99 -7.47
N GLY A 14 9.46 3.72 -7.04
CA GLY A 14 8.55 2.75 -7.64
C GLY A 14 8.95 2.36 -9.06
N VAL A 15 10.19 2.64 -9.48
CA VAL A 15 10.73 2.27 -10.78
C VAL A 15 11.38 0.89 -10.65
N LEU A 16 11.00 -0.03 -11.54
CA LEU A 16 11.63 -1.35 -11.60
C LEU A 16 13.07 -1.19 -12.10
N ARG A 17 14.05 -1.37 -11.20
CA ARG A 17 15.48 -1.37 -11.50
C ARG A 17 16.05 -2.77 -11.53
N ARG A 18 17.18 -2.91 -12.22
CA ARG A 18 18.08 -4.07 -12.12
C ARG A 18 19.35 -3.65 -11.37
N GLY A 19 19.69 -4.37 -10.32
CA GLY A 19 20.90 -4.08 -9.55
C GLY A 19 20.98 -4.91 -8.27
N ASN A 20 22.02 -4.65 -7.47
CA ASN A 20 22.30 -5.39 -6.25
C ASN A 20 21.97 -4.62 -4.96
N ASP A 21 21.36 -3.43 -5.06
CA ASP A 21 20.89 -2.69 -3.89
C ASP A 21 19.63 -3.37 -3.33
N VAL A 22 19.87 -4.43 -2.59
CA VAL A 22 18.83 -5.17 -1.88
C VAL A 22 18.32 -4.26 -0.77
N ARG A 23 17.04 -3.88 -0.84
CA ARG A 23 16.37 -3.16 0.25
C ARG A 23 16.57 -3.88 1.58
N ASN A 24 16.97 -3.15 2.62
CA ASN A 24 17.21 -3.72 3.94
C ASN A 24 15.88 -3.93 4.68
N ARG A 25 15.34 -5.14 4.57
CA ARG A 25 14.06 -5.55 5.17
C ARG A 25 13.99 -5.33 6.68
N GLU A 26 15.09 -5.63 7.37
CA GLU A 26 15.18 -5.50 8.82
C GLU A 26 15.11 -4.03 9.22
N GLU A 27 15.79 -3.15 8.47
CA GLU A 27 15.74 -1.72 8.71
C GLU A 27 14.36 -1.12 8.45
N GLU A 28 13.66 -1.54 7.38
CA GLU A 28 12.29 -1.09 7.12
C GLU A 28 11.32 -1.47 8.24
N LEU A 29 11.39 -2.73 8.67
CA LEU A 29 10.59 -3.23 9.78
C LEU A 29 10.92 -2.45 11.07
N ARG A 30 12.20 -2.21 11.33
CA ARG A 30 12.67 -1.45 12.50
C ARG A 30 12.10 -0.04 12.51
N LEU A 31 12.16 0.69 11.38
CA LEU A 31 11.66 2.06 11.28
C LEU A 31 10.15 2.15 11.53
N ILE A 32 9.38 1.23 10.95
CA ILE A 32 7.91 1.20 11.16
C ILE A 32 7.58 0.87 12.62
N LEU A 33 8.23 -0.14 13.20
CA LEU A 33 8.01 -0.50 14.61
C LEU A 33 8.45 0.62 15.57
N GLU A 34 9.54 1.31 15.26
CA GLU A 34 10.04 2.44 16.07
C GLU A 34 9.04 3.60 16.10
N ALA A 35 8.38 3.91 14.98
CA ALA A 35 7.33 4.92 14.95
C ALA A 35 6.10 4.53 15.79
N GLU A 36 5.63 3.29 15.64
CA GLU A 36 4.50 2.79 16.44
C GLU A 36 4.83 2.79 17.94
N LEU A 37 6.04 2.39 18.31
CA LEU A 37 6.51 2.40 19.69
C LEU A 37 6.67 3.82 20.23
N ARG A 38 7.21 4.76 19.45
CA ARG A 38 7.43 6.15 19.87
C ARG A 38 6.12 6.83 20.22
N GLU A 39 5.09 6.69 19.39
CA GLU A 39 3.77 7.26 19.69
C GLU A 39 3.13 6.59 20.91
N THR A 40 3.25 5.27 21.02
CA THR A 40 2.70 4.55 22.18
C THR A 40 3.42 4.92 23.47
N ALA A 41 4.74 5.15 23.42
CA ALA A 41 5.52 5.61 24.55
C ALA A 41 5.18 7.06 24.93
N MET A 42 4.98 7.94 23.94
CA MET A 42 4.52 9.30 24.19
C MET A 42 3.13 9.33 24.84
N ALA A 43 2.18 8.55 24.34
CA ALA A 43 0.85 8.43 24.96
C ALA A 43 0.95 8.00 26.44
N LYS A 44 1.78 6.99 26.74
CA LYS A 44 2.02 6.52 28.12
C LYS A 44 2.73 7.54 29.02
N LEU A 45 3.55 8.42 28.46
CA LEU A 45 4.21 9.49 29.22
C LEU A 45 3.20 10.56 29.67
N PHE A 46 2.22 10.88 28.83
CA PHE A 46 1.12 11.79 29.21
C PHE A 46 0.21 11.19 30.29
N GLU A 47 0.00 9.87 30.30
CA GLU A 47 -0.77 9.18 31.34
C GLU A 47 -0.11 9.17 32.74
N LYS A 48 1.21 9.35 32.82
CA LYS A 48 1.97 9.16 34.07
C LYS A 48 2.39 10.46 34.75
N ALA A 49 1.87 11.62 34.33
CA ALA A 49 2.10 12.86 35.06
C ALA A 49 1.61 12.70 36.52
N PRO A 50 2.50 12.75 37.52
CA PRO A 50 2.09 12.58 38.90
C PRO A 50 1.30 13.82 39.32
N ILE A 51 0.00 13.64 39.53
CA ILE A 51 -0.78 14.57 40.33
C ILE A 51 -0.37 14.28 41.78
N ASP A 52 0.62 15.02 42.27
CA ASP A 52 1.04 15.00 43.66
C ASP A 52 -0.15 15.39 44.55
N ALA A 53 -0.77 14.40 45.18
CA ALA A 53 -1.69 14.60 46.29
C ALA A 53 -1.56 13.44 47.28
N PHE A 54 -0.89 13.73 48.39
CA PHE A 54 -0.69 12.85 49.53
C PHE A 54 -2.03 12.72 50.27
N GLU A 55 -2.79 11.66 50.01
CA GLU A 55 -4.06 11.37 50.69
C GLU A 55 -4.06 10.01 51.39
N THR A 56 -4.69 9.97 52.56
CA THR A 56 -4.68 8.90 53.56
C THR A 56 -5.55 7.67 53.22
N ASP A 57 -5.24 6.56 53.91
CA ASP A 57 -5.47 5.16 53.51
C ASP A 57 -6.94 4.68 53.36
N GLU A 58 -7.93 5.34 53.97
CA GLU A 58 -9.34 4.91 53.86
C GLU A 58 -10.12 5.59 52.73
N SER A 59 -9.78 6.83 52.37
CA SER A 59 -10.38 7.55 51.22
C SER A 59 -9.99 6.89 49.88
N LEU A 60 -8.87 6.16 49.87
CA LEU A 60 -8.28 5.53 48.69
C LEU A 60 -9.13 4.42 48.07
N LYS A 61 -9.90 3.63 48.83
CA LYS A 61 -10.66 2.50 48.26
C LYS A 61 -11.88 2.94 47.46
N LYS A 62 -12.60 3.98 47.92
CA LYS A 62 -13.76 4.54 47.20
C LYS A 62 -13.30 5.36 46.00
N LYS A 63 -12.30 6.23 46.17
CA LYS A 63 -11.68 6.99 45.07
C LYS A 63 -11.07 6.07 43.99
N ARG A 64 -10.52 4.90 44.33
CA ARG A 64 -10.00 3.94 43.33
C ARG A 64 -11.08 3.36 42.41
N LYS A 65 -12.31 3.15 42.91
CA LYS A 65 -13.42 2.66 42.06
C LYS A 65 -13.96 3.77 41.15
N GLU A 66 -14.10 4.99 41.67
CA GLU A 66 -14.52 6.17 40.88
C GLU A 66 -13.44 6.55 39.84
N LYS A 67 -12.16 6.65 40.22
CA LYS A 67 -11.06 6.87 39.27
C LYS A 67 -10.92 5.78 38.22
N LYS A 68 -11.26 4.52 38.52
CA LYS A 68 -11.20 3.44 37.51
C LYS A 68 -12.33 3.59 36.48
N LYS A 69 -13.49 4.12 36.87
CA LYS A 69 -14.58 4.43 35.95
C LYS A 69 -14.27 5.67 35.13
N GLU A 70 -13.84 6.75 35.78
CA GLU A 70 -13.44 8.00 35.13
C GLU A 70 -12.28 7.79 34.17
N LYS A 71 -11.26 7.00 34.54
CA LYS A 71 -10.16 6.62 33.64
C LYS A 71 -10.65 5.80 32.44
N LYS A 72 -11.65 4.93 32.63
CA LYS A 72 -12.22 4.15 31.51
C LYS A 72 -12.99 5.07 30.54
N ASP A 73 -13.78 5.99 31.08
CA ASP A 73 -14.56 6.94 30.30
C ASP A 73 -13.65 7.97 29.58
N GLU A 74 -12.52 8.36 30.21
CA GLU A 74 -11.50 9.23 29.62
C GLU A 74 -10.62 8.51 28.59
N GLU A 75 -10.26 7.24 28.82
CA GLU A 75 -9.58 6.37 27.84
C GLU A 75 -10.47 6.10 26.62
N GLU A 76 -11.77 5.85 26.84
CA GLU A 76 -12.76 5.80 25.76
C GLU A 76 -12.84 7.17 25.05
N ALA A 77 -12.98 8.30 25.75
CA ALA A 77 -13.08 9.64 25.14
C ALA A 77 -11.82 10.05 24.34
N MET A 78 -10.62 9.73 24.82
CA MET A 78 -9.36 10.06 24.15
C MET A 78 -9.21 9.28 22.83
N THR A 79 -9.77 8.07 22.73
CA THR A 79 -9.77 7.30 21.47
C THR A 79 -10.66 7.92 20.37
N PHE A 80 -11.62 8.78 20.70
CA PHE A 80 -12.50 9.43 19.72
C PHE A 80 -11.85 10.59 18.95
N ALA A 81 -10.79 11.20 19.49
CA ALA A 81 -10.11 12.34 18.86
C ALA A 81 -8.84 11.95 18.10
N GLU A 82 -8.44 10.67 18.12
CA GLU A 82 -7.24 10.24 17.43
C GLU A 82 -7.46 10.27 15.90
N GLU A 83 -6.53 10.90 15.21
CA GLU A 83 -6.46 10.89 13.75
C GLU A 83 -5.88 9.56 13.27
N TRP A 84 -6.56 8.93 12.31
CA TRP A 84 -6.10 7.69 11.68
C TRP A 84 -5.90 7.90 10.18
N ARG A 85 -5.08 7.04 9.59
CA ARG A 85 -4.92 6.92 8.14
C ARG A 85 -5.38 5.55 7.68
N VAL A 86 -6.04 5.50 6.53
CA VAL A 86 -6.52 4.24 5.92
C VAL A 86 -5.43 3.66 5.04
N LEU A 87 -5.17 2.37 5.19
CA LEU A 87 -4.18 1.63 4.42
C LEU A 87 -4.85 0.43 3.73
N HIS A 88 -4.61 0.26 2.43
CA HIS A 88 -5.04 -0.92 1.68
C HIS A 88 -4.48 -2.22 2.29
N ALA A 89 -5.36 -3.12 2.74
CA ALA A 89 -4.96 -4.31 3.49
C ALA A 89 -4.19 -5.32 2.63
N GLY A 90 -4.50 -5.42 1.34
CA GLY A 90 -3.75 -6.26 0.40
C GLY A 90 -2.30 -5.81 0.24
N TRP A 91 -2.05 -4.50 0.28
CA TRP A 91 -0.69 -3.95 0.25
C TRP A 91 0.06 -4.31 1.53
N LEU A 92 -0.57 -4.11 2.69
CA LEU A 92 0.04 -4.45 3.98
C LEU A 92 0.35 -5.95 4.06
N HIS A 93 -0.53 -6.82 3.58
CA HIS A 93 -0.28 -8.26 3.56
C HIS A 93 0.93 -8.61 2.69
N HIS A 94 1.08 -7.98 1.52
CA HIS A 94 2.25 -8.16 0.67
C HIS A 94 3.53 -7.64 1.34
N TRP A 95 3.46 -6.47 1.98
CA TRP A 95 4.57 -5.92 2.75
C TRP A 95 5.00 -6.86 3.89
N LEU A 96 4.05 -7.38 4.67
CA LEU A 96 4.31 -8.37 5.73
C LEU A 96 4.93 -9.65 5.16
N ALA A 97 4.46 -10.15 4.02
CA ALA A 97 5.05 -11.28 3.32
C ALA A 97 6.51 -11.03 2.92
N PHE A 98 6.82 -9.81 2.48
CA PHE A 98 8.16 -9.37 2.12
C PHE A 98 9.09 -9.28 3.35
N VAL A 99 8.65 -8.67 4.45
CA VAL A 99 9.52 -8.48 5.62
C VAL A 99 9.66 -9.74 6.50
N HIS A 100 8.63 -10.58 6.63
CA HIS A 100 8.64 -11.71 7.57
C HIS A 100 8.82 -13.10 6.94
N TYR A 101 8.23 -13.38 5.78
CA TYR A 101 7.98 -14.78 5.38
C TYR A 101 8.96 -15.33 4.34
N ASN A 102 9.38 -14.54 3.35
CA ASN A 102 10.18 -15.09 2.26
C ASN A 102 11.19 -14.08 1.68
N LYS A 103 12.50 -14.40 1.80
CA LYS A 103 13.63 -13.65 1.23
C LYS A 103 13.59 -13.51 -0.30
N GLN A 104 12.75 -14.27 -0.98
CA GLN A 104 12.55 -14.22 -2.44
C GLN A 104 11.32 -13.40 -2.87
N ARG A 105 10.44 -13.00 -1.94
CA ARG A 105 9.36 -12.06 -2.28
C ARG A 105 9.97 -10.70 -2.61
N ASN A 106 9.43 -10.06 -3.64
CA ASN A 106 9.77 -8.68 -3.98
C ASN A 106 9.13 -7.72 -2.98
N ALA A 107 9.76 -6.56 -2.78
CA ALA A 107 9.11 -5.47 -2.05
C ALA A 107 7.81 -5.08 -2.78
N PRO A 108 6.74 -4.73 -2.05
CA PRO A 108 5.55 -4.19 -2.71
C PRO A 108 5.92 -2.87 -3.42
N GLY A 109 5.14 -2.50 -4.43
CA GLY A 109 5.23 -1.16 -5.01
C GLY A 109 4.66 -0.09 -4.07
N PRO A 110 4.44 1.15 -4.56
CA PRO A 110 3.73 2.19 -3.82
C PRO A 110 2.34 1.73 -3.35
N VAL A 111 1.86 2.26 -2.23
CA VAL A 111 0.49 2.02 -1.76
C VAL A 111 -0.49 2.60 -2.78
N ARG A 112 -1.48 1.79 -3.14
CA ARG A 112 -2.57 2.14 -4.06
C ARG A 112 -3.89 2.20 -3.31
N ASN A 113 -4.14 3.31 -2.62
CA ASN A 113 -5.37 3.51 -1.86
C ASN A 113 -6.54 3.92 -2.77
N GLU A 114 -6.30 4.26 -4.04
CA GLU A 114 -7.34 4.59 -5.02
C GLU A 114 -8.31 3.41 -5.22
N ASP A 115 -7.83 2.18 -5.01
CA ASP A 115 -8.65 0.97 -5.07
C ASP A 115 -9.72 0.91 -3.98
N LEU A 116 -9.60 1.70 -2.92
CA LEU A 116 -10.60 1.82 -1.85
C LEU A 116 -11.65 2.89 -2.13
N LEU A 117 -11.50 3.66 -3.21
CA LEU A 117 -12.30 4.85 -3.46
C LEU A 117 -13.15 4.71 -4.73
N TYR A 118 -14.27 5.42 -4.77
CA TYR A 118 -15.03 5.66 -5.98
C TYR A 118 -15.33 7.17 -6.08
N LEU A 119 -15.55 7.64 -7.29
CA LEU A 119 -16.00 8.99 -7.57
C LEU A 119 -17.54 8.98 -7.55
N ASP A 120 -18.16 9.79 -6.70
CA ASP A 120 -19.62 9.92 -6.67
C ASP A 120 -20.13 10.86 -7.78
N ASP A 121 -21.46 10.98 -7.90
CA ASP A 121 -22.10 11.84 -8.91
C ASP A 121 -21.77 13.34 -8.72
N GLU A 122 -21.40 13.73 -7.50
CA GLU A 122 -20.98 15.09 -7.14
C GLU A 122 -19.49 15.34 -7.39
N HIS A 123 -18.78 14.38 -7.99
CA HIS A 123 -17.34 14.41 -8.24
C HIS A 123 -16.47 14.47 -6.97
N ASN A 124 -16.99 13.93 -5.87
CA ASN A 124 -16.25 13.74 -4.63
C ASN A 124 -15.76 12.30 -4.52
N TRP A 125 -14.51 12.12 -4.07
CA TRP A 125 -13.95 10.81 -3.79
C TRP A 125 -14.47 10.29 -2.44
N ARG A 126 -15.12 9.13 -2.46
CA ARG A 126 -15.68 8.47 -1.26
C ARG A 126 -15.19 7.03 -1.13
N GLY A 127 -15.18 6.50 0.09
CA GLY A 127 -14.86 5.10 0.35
C GLY A 127 -15.89 4.17 -0.31
N LYS A 128 -15.44 3.15 -1.06
CA LYS A 128 -16.32 2.19 -1.73
C LYS A 128 -17.34 1.58 -0.74
N PRO A 129 -18.60 1.38 -1.15
CA PRO A 129 -19.57 0.70 -0.30
C PRO A 129 -19.11 -0.74 -0.04
N LYS A 130 -19.49 -1.30 1.11
CA LYS A 130 -19.21 -2.70 1.52
C LYS A 130 -17.72 -3.02 1.70
N LEU A 131 -16.85 -2.02 1.86
CA LEU A 131 -15.51 -2.30 2.36
C LEU A 131 -15.60 -2.89 3.78
N ILE A 132 -14.64 -3.75 4.10
CA ILE A 132 -14.61 -4.55 5.32
C ILE A 132 -13.31 -4.20 6.01
N PHE A 133 -13.38 -3.74 7.26
CA PHE A 133 -12.20 -3.49 8.07
C PHE A 133 -11.46 -4.81 8.35
N ALA A 134 -10.16 -4.85 8.06
CA ALA A 134 -9.32 -6.01 8.35
C ALA A 134 -8.87 -6.02 9.82
N GLY A 135 -9.84 -6.13 10.74
CA GLY A 135 -9.61 -6.24 12.18
C GLY A 135 -9.06 -7.61 12.61
N LYS A 136 -8.77 -7.76 13.91
CA LYS A 136 -8.33 -9.04 14.51
C LYS A 136 -9.41 -10.13 14.43
N GLU A 137 -10.67 -9.73 14.42
CA GLU A 137 -11.84 -10.62 14.42
C GLU A 137 -12.33 -10.98 13.03
N ALA A 138 -11.66 -10.53 11.96
CA ALA A 138 -12.00 -10.95 10.61
C ALA A 138 -11.75 -12.47 10.50
N ILE A 139 -12.84 -13.23 10.65
CA ILE A 139 -12.91 -14.69 10.56
C ILE A 139 -12.23 -15.09 9.25
N SER A 140 -11.40 -16.13 9.31
CA SER A 140 -10.28 -16.50 8.41
C SER A 140 -10.51 -16.50 6.90
N GLU A 141 -11.73 -16.30 6.42
CA GLU A 141 -12.08 -16.30 5.00
C GLU A 141 -12.19 -14.89 4.40
N ALA A 142 -12.56 -13.87 5.18
CA ALA A 142 -12.64 -12.50 4.70
C ALA A 142 -11.34 -11.74 5.00
N ARG A 143 -10.40 -11.75 4.05
CA ARG A 143 -9.30 -10.77 4.06
C ARG A 143 -9.95 -9.39 3.92
N GLY A 144 -10.08 -8.65 5.03
CA GLY A 144 -10.64 -7.31 4.99
C GLY A 144 -9.91 -6.44 3.97
N HIS A 145 -10.56 -5.37 3.54
CA HIS A 145 -10.13 -4.52 2.44
C HIS A 145 -9.12 -3.45 2.88
N TYR A 146 -9.24 -2.95 4.11
CA TYR A 146 -8.42 -1.86 4.61
C TYR A 146 -8.10 -1.99 6.10
N ARG A 147 -7.12 -1.24 6.58
CA ARG A 147 -6.77 -1.08 8.00
C ARG A 147 -6.60 0.39 8.36
N TYR A 148 -6.72 0.69 9.65
CA TYR A 148 -6.33 1.97 10.21
C TYR A 148 -4.90 1.85 10.72
N ILE A 149 -4.10 2.85 10.39
CA ILE A 149 -2.74 3.03 10.90
C ILE A 149 -2.59 4.44 11.42
N ARG A 150 -1.59 4.68 12.25
CA ARG A 150 -1.32 6.01 12.76
C ARG A 150 -0.67 6.91 11.69
N PRO A 151 -0.83 8.24 11.79
CA PRO A 151 -0.25 9.17 10.83
C PRO A 151 1.28 9.08 10.72
N SER A 152 2.01 8.83 11.81
CA SER A 152 3.47 8.66 11.74
C SER A 152 3.87 7.40 10.95
N THR A 153 3.16 6.29 11.15
CA THR A 153 3.37 5.05 10.39
C THR A 153 3.13 5.30 8.91
N TRP A 154 2.04 6.00 8.56
CA TRP A 154 1.76 6.38 7.18
C TRP A 154 2.89 7.21 6.57
N LYS A 155 3.39 8.22 7.30
CA LYS A 155 4.51 9.06 6.85
C LYS A 155 5.77 8.25 6.54
N ILE A 156 6.11 7.27 7.38
CA ILE A 156 7.27 6.39 7.12
C ILE A 156 7.02 5.51 5.90
N ILE A 157 5.81 4.96 5.74
CA ILE A 157 5.45 4.19 4.54
C ILE A 157 5.64 5.05 3.28
N CYS A 158 5.16 6.30 3.26
CA CYS A 158 5.36 7.22 2.14
C CYS A 158 6.84 7.54 1.85
N GLN A 159 7.69 7.57 2.88
CA GLN A 159 9.14 7.75 2.72
C GLN A 159 9.82 6.50 2.13
N LEU A 160 9.39 5.31 2.55
CA LEU A 160 9.92 4.02 2.08
C LEU A 160 9.38 3.61 0.71
N TYR A 161 8.19 4.07 0.36
CA TYR A 161 7.49 3.76 -0.89
C TYR A 161 6.96 5.05 -1.55
N PRO A 162 7.84 5.95 -2.05
CA PRO A 162 7.42 7.14 -2.78
C PRO A 162 6.42 6.86 -3.91
N GLY A 163 5.47 7.79 -4.07
CA GLY A 163 4.30 7.59 -4.93
C GLY A 163 3.14 6.86 -4.25
N SER A 164 3.25 6.52 -2.96
CA SER A 164 2.14 5.97 -2.17
C SER A 164 1.04 7.00 -1.98
N GLY A 165 -0.21 6.60 -2.18
CA GLY A 165 -1.38 7.45 -1.96
C GLY A 165 -2.65 6.88 -2.58
N PRO A 166 -3.74 7.65 -2.64
CA PRO A 166 -3.94 8.89 -1.88
C PRO A 166 -3.91 8.65 -0.37
N GLU A 167 -3.54 9.69 0.38
CA GLU A 167 -3.77 9.71 1.82
C GLU A 167 -5.26 9.81 2.09
N ILE A 168 -5.76 8.95 2.98
CA ILE A 168 -7.16 8.92 3.40
C ILE A 168 -7.15 9.05 4.91
N GLU A 169 -7.65 10.16 5.42
CA GLU A 169 -7.79 10.42 6.85
C GLU A 169 -9.14 9.91 7.34
N ALA A 170 -9.13 9.32 8.54
CA ALA A 170 -10.34 8.89 9.24
C ALA A 170 -10.32 9.43 10.67
N VAL A 171 -11.44 9.97 11.13
CA VAL A 171 -11.57 10.59 12.45
C VAL A 171 -12.39 9.69 13.36
N GLY A 172 -11.74 9.14 14.39
CA GLY A 172 -12.36 8.45 15.53
C GLY A 172 -13.21 7.19 15.23
N PRO A 173 -13.31 6.25 16.17
CA PRO A 173 -14.40 5.28 16.16
C PRO A 173 -15.75 5.99 16.42
N PRO A 174 -16.90 5.43 15.97
CA PRO A 174 -17.01 4.45 14.91
C PRO A 174 -16.47 5.03 13.59
N PHE A 175 -15.54 4.30 12.97
CA PHE A 175 -14.92 4.74 11.73
C PHE A 175 -15.90 4.54 10.57
N HIS A 176 -16.79 5.49 10.40
CA HIS A 176 -17.70 5.47 9.27
C HIS A 176 -16.95 5.90 7.99
N MET A 177 -17.21 5.23 6.88
CA MET A 177 -16.49 5.48 5.62
C MET A 177 -16.92 6.80 4.95
N ASP A 178 -18.03 7.36 5.38
CA ASP A 178 -18.56 8.66 4.96
C ASP A 178 -17.78 9.85 5.56
N THR A 179 -17.00 9.62 6.63
CA THR A 179 -16.15 10.65 7.26
C THR A 179 -14.73 10.68 6.71
N TRP A 180 -14.42 9.87 5.68
CA TRP A 180 -13.08 9.82 5.12
C TRP A 180 -12.73 11.10 4.37
N ILE A 181 -11.58 11.68 4.70
CA ILE A 181 -11.02 12.86 4.03
C ILE A 181 -9.90 12.38 3.10
N VAL A 182 -10.09 12.54 1.79
CA VAL A 182 -9.14 12.08 0.76
C VAL A 182 -8.24 13.24 0.32
N ASP A 183 -6.93 13.01 0.17
CA ASP A 183 -6.02 14.00 -0.42
C ASP A 183 -6.34 14.24 -1.91
N ALA A 184 -7.13 15.27 -2.16
CA ALA A 184 -7.57 15.67 -3.50
C ALA A 184 -6.40 16.01 -4.45
N ARG A 185 -5.25 16.44 -3.92
CA ARG A 185 -4.08 16.77 -4.75
C ARG A 185 -3.52 15.52 -5.41
N PHE A 186 -3.43 14.43 -4.67
CA PHE A 186 -2.96 13.15 -5.20
C PHE A 186 -3.92 12.61 -6.27
N MET A 187 -5.23 12.72 -6.05
CA MET A 187 -6.22 12.28 -7.02
C MET A 187 -6.15 13.08 -8.33
N LYS A 188 -5.90 14.39 -8.27
CA LYS A 188 -5.68 15.20 -9.47
C LYS A 188 -4.45 14.75 -10.27
N ILE A 189 -3.39 14.31 -9.59
CA ILE A 189 -2.19 13.77 -10.25
C ILE A 189 -2.53 12.46 -10.99
N ILE A 190 -3.29 11.56 -10.35
CA ILE A 190 -3.76 10.31 -11.00
C ILE A 190 -4.59 10.64 -12.23
N GLN A 191 -5.54 11.57 -12.12
CA GLN A 191 -6.42 11.93 -13.21
C GLN A 191 -5.65 12.49 -14.43
N VAL A 192 -4.72 13.42 -14.20
CA VAL A 192 -3.88 13.97 -15.29
C VAL A 192 -3.03 12.87 -15.93
N ALA A 193 -2.51 11.93 -15.14
CA ALA A 193 -1.74 10.80 -15.68
C ALA A 193 -2.61 9.86 -16.52
N GLN A 194 -3.88 9.64 -16.14
CA GLN A 194 -4.83 8.85 -16.93
C GLN A 194 -5.18 9.54 -18.25
N GLU A 195 -5.51 10.84 -18.21
CA GLU A 195 -5.81 11.65 -19.40
C GLU A 195 -4.63 11.68 -20.40
N ALA A 196 -3.40 11.75 -19.88
CA ALA A 196 -2.19 11.68 -20.70
C ALA A 196 -2.01 10.32 -21.40
N ASN A 197 -2.42 9.22 -20.76
CA ASN A 197 -2.34 7.88 -21.34
C ASN A 197 -3.47 7.58 -22.33
N ASP A 198 -4.65 8.17 -22.12
CA ASP A 198 -5.82 8.02 -22.99
C ASP A 198 -5.75 8.90 -24.23
N THR A 199 -4.80 9.85 -24.30
CA THR A 199 -4.56 10.66 -25.49
C THR A 199 -4.17 9.71 -26.63
N PRO A 200 -5.02 9.54 -27.66
CA PRO A 200 -4.74 8.60 -28.73
C PRO A 200 -3.40 8.95 -29.36
N ILE A 201 -2.51 7.95 -29.53
CA ILE A 201 -1.31 8.07 -30.36
C ILE A 201 -1.77 8.14 -31.83
N GLN A 202 -2.57 9.15 -32.15
CA GLN A 202 -2.98 9.50 -33.50
C GLN A 202 -2.07 10.65 -33.91
N GLN A 203 -1.37 10.46 -35.04
CA GLN A 203 -0.64 11.48 -35.80
C GLN A 203 0.85 11.73 -35.50
N GLN A 204 1.67 10.68 -35.33
CA GLN A 204 3.11 10.79 -35.67
C GLN A 204 3.60 9.77 -36.72
N ASN A 205 2.72 8.94 -37.29
CA ASN A 205 3.09 7.94 -38.30
C ASN A 205 2.67 8.27 -39.75
N GLU A 206 2.16 9.47 -40.04
CA GLU A 206 1.75 9.81 -41.43
C GLU A 206 2.72 10.69 -42.22
N GLU A 207 3.77 11.30 -41.63
CA GLU A 207 4.57 12.33 -42.33
C GLU A 207 6.05 12.04 -42.57
N THR A 208 6.53 10.81 -42.35
CA THR A 208 7.86 10.38 -42.82
C THR A 208 7.81 9.05 -43.56
N ARG A 209 7.00 8.99 -44.63
CA ARG A 209 7.39 8.19 -45.81
C ARG A 209 8.34 9.05 -46.64
N PRO A 210 9.67 8.87 -46.57
CA PRO A 210 10.52 9.35 -47.64
C PRO A 210 10.06 8.65 -48.92
N SER A 211 9.58 9.42 -49.88
CA SER A 211 9.39 9.00 -51.28
C SER A 211 10.76 8.68 -51.88
N ALA A 212 11.39 7.60 -51.43
CA ALA A 212 12.51 6.98 -52.11
C ALA A 212 11.92 5.90 -53.03
N LEU A 213 11.54 6.35 -54.22
CA LEU A 213 11.34 5.52 -55.39
C LEU A 213 12.71 4.91 -55.76
N ASN A 214 13.13 3.89 -55.02
CA ASN A 214 14.29 3.08 -55.38
C ASN A 214 13.79 1.90 -56.19
N ASP A 215 13.98 2.02 -57.50
CA ASP A 215 14.16 0.90 -58.40
C ASP A 215 15.26 -0.01 -57.85
N PHE A 216 14.88 -1.13 -57.24
CA PHE A 216 15.81 -2.22 -56.98
C PHE A 216 15.16 -3.54 -57.38
N THR A 217 15.40 -3.90 -58.64
CA THR A 217 15.21 -5.24 -59.18
C THR A 217 16.08 -6.22 -58.39
N ALA A 218 15.47 -6.98 -57.47
CA ALA A 218 16.13 -8.09 -56.81
C ALA A 218 15.91 -9.37 -57.61
N THR A 219 17.02 -9.84 -58.17
CA THR A 219 17.21 -11.12 -58.84
C THR A 219 16.79 -12.28 -57.93
N ASN A 220 16.01 -13.17 -58.52
CA ASN A 220 15.52 -14.42 -57.95
C ASN A 220 16.69 -15.37 -57.65
N VAL A 221 17.00 -15.63 -56.38
CA VAL A 221 17.88 -16.73 -55.97
C VAL A 221 17.07 -17.67 -55.10
N GLY A 222 16.68 -18.79 -55.70
CA GLY A 222 16.06 -19.91 -55.01
C GLY A 222 16.98 -20.49 -53.95
N GLY A 223 16.39 -20.87 -52.83
CA GLY A 223 17.13 -21.44 -51.69
C GLY A 223 16.22 -22.26 -50.79
N ASN A 224 15.94 -23.48 -51.24
CA ASN A 224 15.67 -24.70 -50.47
C ASN A 224 14.86 -24.64 -49.17
N ILE A 225 13.64 -25.14 -49.33
CA ILE A 225 12.95 -26.14 -48.51
C ILE A 225 13.86 -26.90 -47.54
N HIS A 226 13.57 -26.80 -46.24
CA HIS A 226 13.62 -27.95 -45.34
C HIS A 226 12.43 -27.92 -44.38
N GLN A 227 11.43 -28.74 -44.70
CA GLN A 227 10.45 -29.30 -43.79
C GLN A 227 11.12 -30.39 -42.95
N LEU A 228 11.04 -30.31 -41.62
CA LEU A 228 11.08 -31.40 -40.61
C LEU A 228 10.66 -30.74 -39.28
N SER A 229 9.81 -31.24 -38.38
CA SER A 229 8.79 -32.29 -38.27
C SER A 229 8.02 -31.97 -36.97
N PRO A 230 6.77 -32.42 -36.81
CA PRO A 230 6.04 -32.34 -35.53
C PRO A 230 6.33 -33.59 -34.67
N ASN A 231 6.45 -33.43 -33.35
CA ASN A 231 6.23 -34.51 -32.38
C ASN A 231 6.13 -33.92 -30.95
N GLN A 232 4.97 -34.09 -30.31
CA GLN A 232 4.73 -34.98 -29.15
C GLN A 232 5.19 -34.32 -27.82
N GLU A 233 4.41 -34.26 -26.75
CA GLU A 233 3.64 -35.33 -26.12
C GLU A 233 2.59 -34.76 -25.15
N GLU A 234 1.39 -35.34 -25.15
CA GLU A 234 0.36 -35.17 -24.13
C GLU A 234 0.76 -35.94 -22.85
N HIS A 235 0.67 -35.31 -21.69
CA HIS A 235 0.55 -36.04 -20.42
C HIS A 235 -0.68 -35.57 -19.66
N GLN A 236 -1.74 -36.37 -19.75
CA GLN A 236 -2.79 -36.45 -18.74
C GLN A 236 -2.26 -37.25 -17.54
N GLN A 237 -2.38 -36.72 -16.33
CA GLN A 237 -2.42 -37.52 -15.11
C GLN A 237 -3.71 -37.20 -14.36
N GLN A 238 -4.60 -38.18 -14.33
CA GLN A 238 -5.68 -38.30 -13.36
C GLN A 238 -5.08 -38.87 -12.07
N PHE A 239 -5.43 -38.29 -10.92
CA PHE A 239 -5.37 -39.00 -9.65
C PHE A 239 -6.72 -38.90 -8.95
N VAL A 240 -7.09 -40.07 -8.42
CA VAL A 240 -8.31 -40.45 -7.68
C VAL A 240 -8.33 -39.80 -6.30
#